data_AF-A0A9Q3WPS1-F1
#
_entry.id   AF-A0A9Q3WPS1-F1
#
_cell.length_a   1.000
_cell.length_b   1.000
_cell.length_c   1.000
_cell.angle_alpha   90.00
_cell.angle_beta   90.00
_cell.angle_gamma   90.00
#
_symmetry.space_group_name_H-M   'P 1'
#
loop_
_entity.id
_entity.type
_entity.pdbx_description
1 polymer ?
#
loop_
_entity_poly.entity_id
_entity_poly.type
_entity_poly.pdbx_seq_one_letter_code
_entity_poly.pdbx_strand_id
1 'polypeptide(L)' 'MRVIVRDLRAARLCLQGARGWFARHGLDWQAFLREGVDAEVLAATGDALAMRAIAEAERRMAREREQEQSHG' A
#
# COMPACT_ATOMS: atom_id res chain seq x y z
N MET A 1 -8.05 -1.67 5.49
CA MET A 1 -7.87 -1.56 4.02
C MET A 1 -6.59 -2.28 3.63
N ARG A 2 -6.49 -2.78 2.40
CA ARG A 2 -5.27 -3.43 1.94
C ARG A 2 -4.44 -2.51 1.05
N VAL A 3 -3.16 -2.38 1.38
CA VAL A 3 -2.14 -1.74 0.54
C VAL A 3 -1.57 -2.80 -0.38
N ILE A 4 -1.50 -2.50 -1.67
CA ILE A 4 -0.97 -3.41 -2.71
C ILE A 4 0.13 -2.72 -3.51
N VAL A 5 0.84 -3.50 -4.33
CA VAL A 5 1.97 -3.00 -5.15
C VAL A 5 1.60 -1.80 -6.05
N ARG A 6 0.33 -1.70 -6.47
CA ARG A 6 -0.18 -0.57 -7.25
C ARG A 6 -0.12 0.74 -6.45
N ASP A 7 -0.41 0.67 -5.16
CA ASP A 7 -0.41 1.83 -4.27
C ASP A 7 1.02 2.34 -4.05
N LEU A 8 2.02 1.45 -3.95
CA LEU A 8 3.43 1.87 -3.92
C LEU A 8 3.86 2.58 -5.21
N ARG A 9 3.42 2.08 -6.38
CA ARG A 9 3.72 2.72 -7.66
C ARG A 9 3.07 4.10 -7.75
N ALA A 10 1.80 4.22 -7.33
CA ALA A 10 1.11 5.51 -7.24
C ALA A 10 1.82 6.48 -6.28
N ALA A 11 2.37 5.95 -5.17
CA ALA A 11 3.13 6.71 -4.20
C ALA A 11 4.53 7.11 -4.70
N ARG A 12 4.88 6.77 -5.95
CA ARG A 12 6.21 6.99 -6.56
C ARG A 12 7.34 6.34 -5.75
N LEU A 13 7.06 5.20 -5.12
CA LEU A 13 8.07 4.40 -4.42
C LEU A 13 8.73 3.43 -5.41
N CYS A 14 10.06 3.43 -5.46
CA CYS A 14 10.79 2.47 -6.25
C CYS A 14 10.67 1.07 -5.62
N LEU A 15 10.34 0.04 -6.43
CA LEU A 15 10.13 -1.32 -5.93
C LEU A 15 11.40 -1.91 -5.29
N GLN A 16 12.57 -1.53 -5.79
CA GLN A 16 13.85 -1.94 -5.20
C GLN A 16 14.05 -1.34 -3.80
N GLY A 17 13.75 -0.05 -3.61
CA GLY A 17 13.83 0.61 -2.31
C GLY A 17 12.75 0.09 -1.34
N ALA A 18 11.54 -0.14 -1.85
CA ALA A 18 10.45 -0.74 -1.09
C ALA A 18 10.83 -2.13 -0.57
N ARG A 19 11.42 -3.00 -1.40
CA ARG A 19 11.87 -4.33 -0.95
C ARG A 19 12.85 -4.26 0.22
N GLY A 20 13.83 -3.37 0.15
CA GLY A 20 14.78 -3.14 1.26
C GLY A 20 14.09 -2.60 2.51
N TRP A 21 13.13 -1.69 2.33
CA TRP A 21 12.32 -1.17 3.42
C TRP A 21 11.49 -2.26 4.11
N PHE A 22 10.76 -3.10 3.36
CA PHE A 22 10.02 -4.25 3.90
C PHE A 22 10.92 -5.17 4.74
N ALA A 23 12.12 -5.50 4.25
CA ALA A 23 13.07 -6.33 4.97
C ALA A 23 13.52 -5.71 6.31
N ARG A 24 13.70 -4.37 6.38
CA ARG A 24 14.05 -3.67 7.63
C ARG A 24 12.95 -3.71 8.68
N HIS A 25 11.69 -3.81 8.25
CA HIS A 25 10.53 -3.90 9.15
C HIS A 25 10.08 -5.35 9.41
N GLY A 26 10.84 -6.35 8.94
CA GLY A 26 10.48 -7.75 9.10
C GLY A 26 9.24 -8.17 8.29
N LEU A 27 8.87 -7.40 7.27
CA LEU A 27 7.72 -7.68 6.42
C LEU A 27 8.13 -8.51 5.20
N ASP A 28 7.34 -9.51 4.86
CA ASP A 28 7.60 -10.37 3.71
C ASP A 28 7.16 -9.69 2.40
N TRP A 29 8.14 -9.37 1.57
CA TRP A 29 7.93 -8.76 0.26
C TRP A 29 7.17 -9.67 -0.72
N GLN A 30 7.41 -10.98 -0.71
CA GLN A 30 6.71 -11.92 -1.59
C GLN A 30 5.25 -12.09 -1.17
N ALA A 31 4.99 -12.19 0.15
CA ALA A 31 3.61 -12.22 0.66
C ALA A 31 2.87 -10.93 0.27
N PHE A 32 3.53 -9.78 0.43
CA PHE A 32 2.99 -8.49 0.02
C PHE A 32 2.63 -8.43 -1.48
N LEU A 33 3.45 -9.00 -2.38
CA LEU A 33 3.15 -9.00 -3.81
C LEU A 33 1.94 -9.85 -4.19
N ARG A 34 1.71 -10.96 -3.48
CA ARG A 34 0.60 -11.88 -3.75
C ARG A 34 -0.72 -11.39 -3.15
N GLU A 35 -0.65 -10.91 -1.92
CA GLU A 35 -1.83 -10.73 -1.05
C GLU A 35 -2.06 -9.26 -0.71
N GLY A 36 -1.00 -8.45 -0.75
CA GLY A 36 -0.95 -7.12 -0.14
C GLY A 36 -0.60 -7.18 1.35
N VAL A 37 -0.66 -6.04 2.02
CA VAL A 37 -0.50 -5.93 3.48
C VAL A 37 -1.54 -4.96 4.03
N ASP A 38 -2.00 -5.20 5.26
CA ASP A 38 -2.96 -4.30 5.88
C ASP A 38 -2.31 -2.96 6.24
N ALA A 39 -3.06 -1.88 6.01
CA ALA A 39 -2.59 -0.53 6.28
C ALA A 39 -2.20 -0.32 7.75
N GLU A 40 -2.84 -1.02 8.69
CA GLU A 40 -2.51 -0.96 10.12
C GLU A 40 -1.12 -1.52 10.41
N VAL A 41 -0.73 -2.61 9.73
CA VAL A 41 0.62 -3.19 9.85
C VAL A 41 1.66 -2.20 9.34
N LEU A 42 1.37 -1.50 8.23
CA LEU A 42 2.26 -0.45 7.73
C LEU A 42 2.28 0.78 8.65
N ALA A 43 1.13 1.20 9.19
CA ALA A 43 1.05 2.34 10.10
C ALA A 43 1.84 2.10 11.39
N ALA A 44 1.84 0.85 11.89
CA ALA A 44 2.63 0.44 13.06
C ALA A 44 4.14 0.58 12.85
N THR A 45 4.63 0.60 11.59
CA THR A 45 6.06 0.86 11.31
C THR A 45 6.48 2.30 11.61
N GLY A 46 5.54 3.24 11.67
CA GLY A 46 5.81 4.67 11.87
C GLY A 46 6.59 5.33 10.74
N ASP A 47 6.78 4.65 9.60
CA ASP A 47 7.62 5.14 8.51
C ASP A 47 6.83 6.07 7.56
N ALA A 48 7.46 7.15 7.12
CA ALA A 48 6.87 8.09 6.15
C ALA A 48 6.53 7.41 4.81
N LEU A 49 7.29 6.39 4.40
CA LEU A 49 7.02 5.59 3.21
C LEU A 49 5.75 4.75 3.36
N ALA A 50 5.53 4.17 4.54
CA ALA A 50 4.28 3.48 4.87
C ALA A 50 3.09 4.43 4.75
N MET A 51 3.17 5.61 5.38
CA MET A 51 2.10 6.60 5.34
C MET A 51 1.74 7.04 3.91
N ARG A 52 2.76 7.21 3.04
CA ARG A 52 2.55 7.51 1.62
C ARG A 52 1.83 6.38 0.88
N ALA A 53 2.21 5.13 1.13
CA ALA A 53 1.58 3.97 0.50
C ALA A 53 0.13 3.80 0.97
N ILE A 54 -0.15 4.03 2.26
CA ILE A 54 -1.50 4.00 2.83
C ILE A 54 -2.38 5.08 2.18
N ALA A 55 -1.89 6.31 2.05
CA ALA A 55 -2.66 7.40 1.43
C ALA A 55 -3.07 7.09 -0.03
N GLU A 56 -2.21 6.42 -0.80
CA GLU A 56 -2.57 6.01 -2.15
C GLU A 56 -3.57 4.85 -2.20
N ALA A 57 -3.49 3.93 -1.24
CA ALA A 57 -4.49 2.88 -1.07
C ALA A 57 -5.86 3.48 -0.73
N GLU A 58 -5.92 4.47 0.15
CA GLU A 58 -7.16 5.21 0.47
C GLU A 58 -7.74 5.88 -0.76
N ARG A 59 -6.91 6.59 -1.53
CA ARG A 59 -7.33 7.24 -2.79
C ARG A 59 -7.88 6.24 -3.80
N ARG A 60 -7.27 5.06 -3.92
CA ARG A 60 -7.76 4.00 -4.80
C ARG A 60 -9.13 3.50 -4.34
N MET A 61 -9.28 3.19 -3.06
CA MET A 61 -10.55 2.73 -2.49
C MET A 61 -11.66 3.79 -2.63
N ALA A 62 -11.34 5.07 -2.46
CA ALA A 62 -12.29 6.17 -2.67
C ALA A 62 -12.78 6.20 -4.13
N ARG A 63 -11.85 6.12 -5.10
CA ARG A 63 -12.19 6.06 -6.53
C ARG A 63 -13.00 4.81 -6.91
N GLU A 64 -12.72 3.67 -6.28
CA GLU A 64 -13.48 2.43 -6.50
C GLU A 64 -14.92 2.58 -5.97
N ARG A 65 -15.09 3.14 -4.76
CA ARG A 65 -16.40 3.43 -4.17
C ARG A 65 -17.22 4.44 -4.97
N GLU A 66 -16.58 5.45 -5.55
CA GLU A 66 -17.24 6.43 -6.42
C GLU A 66 -17.72 5.79 -7.73
N GLN A 67 -16.91 4.92 -8.33
CA GLN A 67 -17.28 4.19 -9.55
C GLN A 67 -18.43 3.21 -9.33
N GLU A 68 -18.43 2.52 -8.19
CA GLU A 68 -19.48 1.56 -7.82
C GLU A 68 -20.83 2.26 -7.56
N GLN A 69 -20.81 3.49 -7.02
CA GLN A 69 -22.02 4.31 -6.82
C GLN A 69 -22.59 4.91 -8.11
N SER A 70 -21.77 5.09 -9.15
CA SER A 70 -22.22 5.68 -10.42
C SER A 70 -22.81 4.68 -11.40
N HIS A 71 -22.73 3.37 -11.13
CA HIS A 71 -23.24 2.29 -11.99
C HIS A 71 -24.55 1.66 -11.47
N GLY A 72 -25.23 2.33 -10.53
CA GLY A 72 -26.52 1.93 -9.94
C GLY A 72 -27.71 2.67 -10.53
#